data_AF-A0A0M1JHC8-F1
#
_entry.id   AF-A0A0M1JHC8-F1
#
_cell.length_a   1.000
_cell.length_b   1.000
_cell.length_c   1.000
_cell.angle_alpha   90.00
_cell.angle_beta   90.00
_cell.angle_gamma   90.00
#
_symmetry.space_group_name_H-M   'P 1'
#
loop_
_entity.id
_entity.type
_entity.pdbx_description
1 polymer ?
#
loop_
_entity_poly.entity_id
_entity_poly.type
_entity_poly.pdbx_seq_one_letter_code
_entity_poly.pdbx_strand_id
1 'polypeptide(L)'
;MLQIITPEICNKLGEIGFEQDEINTIQIIHELKTRTYPIDIKKLINQIAFKKLSEGIAETFEMNRWNEEDFFEVVEKHRDEKKNK
;
A
#
# COMPACT_ATOMS: atom_id res chain seq x y z
N MET A 1 1.21 21.48 19.28
CA MET A 1 2.32 20.63 19.77
C MET A 1 2.12 19.24 19.20
N LEU A 2 3.13 18.68 18.53
CA LEU A 2 3.11 17.29 18.08
C LEU A 2 3.13 16.39 19.33
N GLN A 3 2.12 15.53 19.47
CA GLN A 3 2.14 14.50 20.51
C GLN A 3 3.07 13.39 20.03
N ILE A 4 4.26 13.35 20.62
CA ILE A 4 5.26 12.30 20.41
C ILE A 4 5.41 11.52 21.71
N ILE A 5 5.71 10.23 21.61
CA ILE A 5 6.13 9.45 22.77
C ILE A 5 7.54 9.89 23.15
N THR A 6 7.69 10.45 24.35
CA THR A 6 8.97 10.97 24.82
C THR A 6 9.88 9.84 25.35
N PRO A 7 11.20 10.06 25.45
CA PRO A 7 12.13 9.10 26.05
C PRO A 7 11.73 8.67 27.46
N GLU A 8 11.15 9.56 28.26
CA GLU A 8 10.67 9.23 29.61
C GLU A 8 9.54 8.20 29.59
N ILE A 9 8.65 8.27 28.59
CA ILE A 9 7.58 7.29 28.42
C ILE A 9 8.17 5.95 27.95
N CYS A 10 9.15 5.96 27.04
CA CYS A 10 9.85 4.76 26.61
C CYS A 10 10.55 4.05 27.77
N ASN A 11 11.25 4.80 28.63
CA ASN A 11 11.91 4.25 29.81
C ASN A 11 10.90 3.60 30.76
N LYS A 12 9.76 4.25 31.01
CA LYS A 12 8.69 3.67 31.82
C LYS A 12 8.11 2.38 31.22
N LEU A 13 7.95 2.30 29.90
CA LEU A 13 7.50 1.08 29.24
C LEU A 13 8.51 -0.06 29.44
N GLY A 14 9.82 0.24 29.34
CA GLY A 14 10.87 -0.72 29.66
C GLY A 14 10.84 -1.17 31.13
N GLU A 15 10.62 -0.25 32.07
CA GLU A 15 10.46 -0.57 33.50
C GLU A 15 9.24 -1.48 33.77
N ILE A 16 8.19 -1.38 32.95
CA ILE A 16 6.97 -2.22 33.04
C ILE A 16 7.17 -3.59 32.36
N GLY A 17 8.31 -3.79 31.68
CA GLY A 17 8.69 -5.08 31.09
C GLY A 17 8.42 -5.21 29.60
N PHE A 18 8.14 -4.10 28.90
CA PHE A 18 8.08 -4.12 27.44
C PHE A 18 9.48 -4.25 26.83
N GLU A 19 9.59 -5.10 25.81
CA GLU A 19 10.82 -5.25 25.04
C GLU A 19 11.00 -4.08 24.06
N GLN A 20 12.24 -3.88 23.60
CA GLN A 20 12.60 -2.71 22.79
C GLN A 20 11.84 -2.64 21.46
N ASP A 21 11.54 -3.78 20.84
CA ASP A 21 10.76 -3.89 19.62
C ASP A 21 9.27 -3.58 19.86
N GLU A 22 8.72 -3.95 21.01
CA GLU A 22 7.36 -3.60 21.42
C GLU A 22 7.26 -2.08 21.66
N ILE A 23 8.24 -1.49 22.35
CA ILE A 23 8.31 -0.03 22.59
C ILE A 23 8.40 0.72 21.25
N ASN A 24 9.25 0.25 20.33
CA ASN A 24 9.37 0.83 18.99
C ASN A 24 8.05 0.75 18.21
N THR A 25 7.34 -0.37 18.32
CA THR A 25 6.03 -0.56 17.69
C THR A 25 5.00 0.42 18.25
N ILE A 26 4.97 0.61 19.57
CA ILE A 26 4.09 1.57 20.24
C ILE A 26 4.38 3.01 19.77
N GLN A 27 5.66 3.39 19.63
CA GLN A 27 6.05 4.69 19.09
C GLN A 27 5.54 4.90 17.67
N ILE A 28 5.75 3.92 16.78
CA ILE A 28 5.31 4.01 15.38
C ILE A 28 3.79 4.15 15.29
N ILE A 29 3.04 3.32 16.03
CA ILE A 29 1.57 3.38 16.02
C ILE A 29 1.07 4.73 16.58
N HIS A 30 1.68 5.22 17.64
CA HIS A 30 1.33 6.52 18.21
C HIS A 30 1.56 7.64 17.19
N GLU A 31 2.72 7.69 16.55
CA GLU A 31 3.01 8.70 15.52
C GLU A 31 2.02 8.61 14.36
N LEU A 32 1.71 7.39 13.89
CA LEU A 32 0.71 7.15 12.85
C LEU A 32 -0.68 7.66 13.21
N LYS A 33 -1.03 7.65 14.50
CA LYS A 33 -2.34 8.07 15.01
C LYS A 33 -2.42 9.55 15.34
N THR A 34 -1.34 10.16 15.84
CA THR A 34 -1.35 11.54 16.36
C THR A 34 -0.83 12.57 15.39
N ARG A 35 -0.01 12.18 14.40
CA ARG A 35 0.47 13.10 13.38
C ARG A 35 -0.59 13.27 12.30
N THR A 36 -0.91 14.53 11.99
CA THR A 36 -1.57 14.88 10.73
C THR A 36 -0.54 14.72 9.61
N TYR A 37 -0.58 13.59 8.92
CA TYR A 37 0.20 13.41 7.71
C TYR A 37 -0.42 14.24 6.58
N PRO A 38 0.36 15.07 5.86
CA PRO A 38 -0.13 15.77 4.67
C PRO A 38 -0.40 14.81 3.49
N ILE A 39 -0.08 13.53 3.67
CA ILE A 39 -0.16 12.48 2.66
C ILE A 39 -1.38 11.61 2.98
N ASP A 40 -2.31 11.55 2.04
CA ASP A 40 -3.36 10.56 2.06
C ASP A 40 -2.75 9.18 1.75
N ILE A 41 -2.55 8.38 2.81
CA ILE A 41 -1.97 7.03 2.70
C ILE A 41 -2.80 6.14 1.77
N LYS A 42 -4.14 6.29 1.74
CA LYS A 42 -4.99 5.51 0.82
C LYS A 42 -4.70 5.90 -0.63
N LYS A 43 -4.56 7.19 -0.90
CA LYS A 43 -4.17 7.70 -2.22
C LYS A 43 -2.80 7.15 -2.63
N LEU A 44 -1.83 7.12 -1.71
CA LEU A 44 -0.49 6.58 -1.97
C LEU A 44 -0.52 5.08 -2.27
N ILE A 45 -1.26 4.29 -1.48
CA ILE A 45 -1.45 2.85 -1.72
C ILE A 45 -2.07 2.61 -3.10
N ASN A 46 -3.12 3.37 -3.45
CA ASN A 46 -3.78 3.26 -4.74
C ASN A 46 -2.85 3.61 -5.90
N GLN A 47 -2.03 4.66 -5.75
CA GLN A 47 -1.04 5.04 -6.77
C GLN A 47 0.01 3.95 -6.99
N ILE A 48 0.54 3.36 -5.91
CA ILE A 48 1.52 2.28 -5.99
C ILE A 48 0.89 1.03 -6.60
N ALA A 49 -0.32 0.66 -6.18
CA ALA A 49 -1.04 -0.49 -6.73
C ALA A 49 -1.32 -0.31 -8.23
N PHE A 50 -1.79 0.87 -8.63
CA PHE A 50 -2.04 1.18 -10.04
C PHE A 50 -0.75 1.12 -10.85
N LYS A 51 0.35 1.73 -10.36
CA LYS A 51 1.65 1.68 -11.03
C LYS A 51 2.11 0.23 -11.29
N LYS A 52 2.07 -0.62 -10.25
CA LYS A 52 2.47 -2.03 -10.38
C LYS A 52 1.57 -2.80 -11.34
N LEU A 53 0.27 -2.53 -11.33
CA LEU A 53 -0.67 -3.13 -12.27
C LEU A 53 -0.34 -2.72 -13.70
N SER A 54 -0.08 -1.43 -13.94
CA SER A 54 0.32 -0.93 -15.26
C SER A 54 1.63 -1.53 -15.75
N GLU A 55 2.63 -1.66 -14.87
CA GLU A 55 3.91 -2.32 -15.17
C GLU A 55 3.68 -3.79 -15.59
N GLY A 56 2.91 -4.55 -14.80
CA GLY A 56 2.62 -5.96 -15.13
C GLY A 56 1.82 -6.14 -16.42
N ILE A 57 0.88 -5.23 -16.72
CA ILE A 57 0.17 -5.22 -18.00
C ILE A 57 1.15 -4.94 -19.15
N ALA A 58 2.00 -3.91 -19.03
CA ALA A 58 2.98 -3.56 -20.06
C ALA A 58 3.96 -4.70 -20.33
N GLU A 59 4.51 -5.32 -19.28
CA GLU A 59 5.38 -6.50 -19.38
C GLU A 59 4.67 -7.65 -20.11
N THR A 60 3.40 -7.89 -19.80
CA THR A 60 2.60 -8.94 -20.47
C THR A 60 2.45 -8.65 -21.96
N PHE A 61 2.21 -7.40 -22.35
CA PHE A 61 2.12 -7.01 -23.76
C PHE A 61 3.45 -7.20 -24.49
N GLU A 62 4.56 -6.74 -23.88
CA GLU A 62 5.89 -6.88 -24.47
C GLU A 62 6.26 -8.36 -24.66
N MET A 63 6.02 -9.21 -23.64
CA MET A 63 6.31 -10.64 -23.71
C MET A 63 5.54 -11.36 -24.81
N ASN A 64 4.27 -10.99 -25.00
CA ASN A 64 3.40 -11.62 -25.99
C ASN A 64 3.42 -10.92 -27.36
N ARG A 65 4.18 -9.82 -27.50
CA ARG A 65 4.20 -8.96 -28.70
C ARG A 65 2.81 -8.49 -29.11
N TRP A 66 1.94 -8.30 -28.13
CA TRP A 66 0.57 -7.88 -28.38
C TRP A 66 0.54 -6.41 -28.80
N ASN A 67 -0.21 -6.15 -29.85
CA ASN A 67 -0.56 -4.82 -30.27
C ASN A 67 -1.92 -4.40 -29.66
N GLU A 68 -2.38 -3.20 -30.01
CA GLU A 68 -3.61 -2.64 -29.47
C GLU A 68 -4.86 -3.45 -29.91
N GLU A 69 -4.86 -4.03 -31.10
CA GLU A 69 -5.95 -4.84 -31.64
C GLU A 69 -6.06 -6.17 -30.90
N ASP A 70 -4.93 -6.83 -30.59
CA ASP A 70 -4.88 -8.07 -29.81
C ASP A 70 -5.51 -7.88 -28.41
N PHE A 71 -5.28 -6.71 -27.80
CA PHE A 71 -5.87 -6.38 -26.51
C PHE A 71 -7.39 -6.23 -26.57
N PHE A 72 -7.91 -5.46 -27.53
CA PHE A 72 -9.35 -5.27 -27.67
C PHE A 72 -10.08 -6.57 -27.99
N GLU A 73 -9.47 -7.46 -28.77
CA GLU A 73 -10.02 -8.79 -29.05
C GLU A 73 -10.13 -9.63 -27.75
N VAL A 74 -9.08 -9.66 -26.92
CA VAL A 74 -9.10 -10.35 -25.62
C VAL A 74 -10.13 -9.74 -24.66
N VAL A 75 -10.22 -8.42 -24.61
CA VAL A 75 -11.18 -7.70 -23.74
C VAL A 75 -12.62 -7.99 -24.14
N GLU A 76 -12.95 -7.92 -25.43
CA GLU A 76 -14.31 -8.21 -25.91
C GLU A 76 -14.68 -9.69 -25.70
N LYS A 77 -13.73 -10.62 -25.94
CA LYS A 77 -13.95 -12.03 -25.65
C LYS A 77 -14.31 -12.29 -24.18
N HIS A 78 -13.56 -11.70 -23.24
CA HIS A 78 -13.87 -11.83 -21.82
C HIS A 78 -15.16 -11.11 -21.39
N ARG A 79 -15.51 -10.01 -22.06
CA ARG A 79 -16.75 -9.28 -21.81
C ARG A 79 -17.98 -10.11 -22.18
N ASP A 80 -17.92 -10.84 -23.29
CA ASP A 80 -19.03 -11.67 -23.76
C ASP A 80 -19.13 -13.00 -23.00
N GLU A 81 -18.01 -13.57 -22.56
CA GLU A 81 -18.01 -14.72 -21.62
C GLU A 81 -18.70 -14.39 -20.28
N LYS A 82 -18.66 -13.13 -19.84
CA LYS A 82 -19.34 -12.67 -18.62
C LYS A 82 -20.85 -12.42 -18.80
N LYS A 83 -21.30 -12.08 -20.00
CA LYS A 83 -22.74 -11.87 -20.29
C LYS A 83 -23.50 -13.17 -20.48
N ASN A 84 -22.79 -14.25 -20.85
CA ASN A 84 -23.34 -15.57 -21.13
C ASN A 84 -23.27 -16.54 -19.94
N LYS A 85 -22.99 -16.03 -18.73
CA LYS A 85 -23.04 -16.75 -17.45
C LYS A 85 -24.12 -16.16 -16.56
#